data_AF-A0A2I0I672-F1
#
_entry.id   AF-A0A2I0I672-F1
#
_cell.length_a   1.000
_cell.length_b   1.000
_cell.length_c   1.000
_cell.angle_alpha   90.00
_cell.angle_beta   90.00
_cell.angle_gamma   90.00
#
_symmetry.space_group_name_H-M   'P 1'
#
loop_
_entity.id
_entity.type
_entity.pdbx_description
1 polymer ?
#
loop_
_entity_poly.entity_id
_entity_poly.type
_entity_poly.pdbx_seq_one_letter_code
_entity_poly.pdbx_strand_id
1 'polypeptide(L)'
;MMCYTALQRRSTRRAASTPAITAKLELKPPPYPLNALEPHMSQETLSYHWGKHHRGYVENLNKQITGTELDGMLLEDIIFLTYNRGDILPPFNNAAQIWNHEFFWESMKPDGGGKPTGDLLELIKRDFGSIDTFMEEFRAAASTQFGSGWAWLAYKANRLDVGNAVNPSPADEDKKLVVVKSPNAVNPLVWDYYPLLVIDVWEHAYILDFEARRADYISIFMEKLVSWEAVGSRLEMAKAQAAERESEERRRQEEEEKNAGDAEAVEMYLDSNSDEPEAD
;
A
#
# COMPACT_ATOMS: atom_id res chain seq x y z
N MET A 1 60.80 7.76 -48.87
CA MET A 1 60.71 6.69 -47.85
C MET A 1 59.98 7.29 -46.64
N MET A 2 58.66 7.16 -46.57
CA MET A 2 57.81 7.85 -45.61
C MET A 2 57.77 7.12 -44.26
N CYS A 3 58.07 7.86 -43.19
CA CYS A 3 57.76 7.48 -41.81
C CYS A 3 56.26 7.67 -41.55
N TYR A 4 55.60 6.64 -41.00
CA TYR A 4 54.31 6.79 -40.32
C TYR A 4 54.35 6.00 -39.02
N THR A 5 54.41 6.71 -37.90
CA THR A 5 54.22 6.18 -36.55
C THR A 5 52.72 6.12 -36.23
N ALA A 6 52.25 4.93 -35.87
CA ALA A 6 50.85 4.72 -35.48
C ALA A 6 50.59 5.25 -34.06
N LEU A 7 49.71 6.25 -33.93
CA LEU A 7 49.16 6.68 -32.65
C LEU A 7 48.02 5.73 -32.23
N GLN A 8 48.27 4.86 -31.26
CA GLN A 8 47.21 4.16 -30.53
C GLN A 8 46.48 5.15 -29.61
N ARG A 9 45.24 5.51 -29.96
CA ARG A 9 44.32 6.20 -29.06
C ARG A 9 43.93 5.26 -27.92
N ARG A 10 44.44 5.51 -26.72
CA ARG A 10 43.93 4.91 -25.48
C ARG A 10 42.51 5.42 -25.25
N SER A 11 41.52 4.57 -25.49
CA SER A 11 40.16 4.77 -25.01
C SER A 11 40.12 4.38 -23.54
N THR A 12 40.31 5.36 -22.63
CA THR A 12 39.95 5.17 -21.23
C THR A 12 38.42 5.15 -21.14
N ARG A 13 37.83 3.96 -21.05
CA ARG A 13 36.46 3.81 -20.54
C ARG A 13 36.49 4.30 -19.09
N ARG A 14 35.87 5.46 -18.84
CA ARG A 14 35.50 5.86 -17.48
C ARG A 14 34.50 4.80 -17.00
N ALA A 15 34.88 4.02 -15.98
CA ALA A 15 33.93 3.19 -15.28
C ALA A 15 32.85 4.12 -14.69
N ALA A 16 31.60 3.95 -15.10
CA ALA A 16 30.49 4.61 -14.44
C ALA A 16 30.40 4.01 -13.03
N SER A 17 30.72 4.80 -12.01
CA SER A 17 30.44 4.41 -10.62
C SER A 17 28.94 4.60 -10.38
N THR A 18 28.19 3.51 -10.36
CA THR A 18 26.82 3.44 -9.85
C THR A 18 26.83 3.82 -8.36
N PRO A 19 25.85 4.60 -7.85
CA PRO A 19 25.90 5.19 -6.51
C PRO A 19 25.84 4.11 -5.42
N ALA A 20 26.61 4.29 -4.35
CA ALA A 20 26.52 3.43 -3.17
C ALA A 20 25.32 3.87 -2.33
N ILE A 21 24.17 3.20 -2.52
CA ILE A 21 23.11 3.17 -1.51
C ILE A 21 23.17 1.80 -0.84
N THR A 22 22.95 1.79 0.47
CA THR A 22 23.19 0.69 1.42
C THR A 22 22.13 0.70 2.52
N ALA A 23 20.97 1.30 2.25
CA ALA A 23 19.93 1.51 3.24
C ALA A 23 19.33 0.15 3.61
N LYS A 24 19.40 -0.20 4.90
CA LYS A 24 18.84 -1.45 5.40
C LYS A 24 17.49 -1.17 6.02
N LEU A 25 16.47 -1.86 5.52
CA LEU A 25 15.19 -1.94 6.22
C LEU A 25 15.40 -2.68 7.53
N GLU A 26 14.86 -2.12 8.61
CA GLU A 26 14.95 -2.69 9.95
C GLU A 26 13.64 -3.37 10.32
N LEU A 27 13.72 -4.46 11.10
CA LEU A 27 12.54 -5.13 11.62
C LEU A 27 11.92 -4.29 12.73
N LYS A 28 10.80 -3.62 12.44
CA LYS A 28 10.05 -2.88 13.46
C LYS A 28 9.40 -3.85 14.46
N PRO A 29 9.54 -3.63 15.78
CA PRO A 29 8.85 -4.43 16.79
C PRO A 29 7.35 -4.13 16.80
N PRO A 30 6.50 -5.07 17.28
CA PRO A 30 5.11 -4.75 17.58
C PRO A 30 5.02 -3.62 18.62
N PRO A 31 3.93 -2.84 18.67
CA PRO A 31 3.78 -1.73 19.60
C PRO A 31 3.48 -2.17 21.05
N TYR A 32 3.66 -3.46 21.35
CA TYR A 32 3.43 -4.08 22.65
C TYR A 32 4.40 -5.26 22.88
N PRO A 33 4.65 -5.66 24.14
CA PRO A 33 5.44 -6.86 24.45
C PRO A 33 4.85 -8.13 23.80
N LEU A 34 5.70 -9.10 23.46
CA LEU A 34 5.26 -10.29 22.70
C LEU A 34 4.24 -11.17 23.42
N ASN A 35 4.12 -11.07 24.75
CA ASN A 35 3.12 -11.79 25.55
C ASN A 35 1.87 -10.96 25.87
N ALA A 36 1.79 -9.70 25.39
CA ALA A 36 0.74 -8.77 25.80
C ALA A 36 -0.63 -9.07 25.18
N LEU A 37 -0.70 -9.97 24.20
CA LEU A 37 -1.95 -10.42 23.57
C LEU A 37 -2.47 -11.74 24.17
N GLU A 38 -1.81 -12.29 25.19
CA GLU A 38 -2.31 -13.47 25.89
C GLU A 38 -3.62 -13.16 26.64
N PRO A 39 -4.56 -14.14 26.71
CA PRO A 39 -4.47 -15.51 26.22
C PRO A 39 -4.98 -15.68 24.77
N HIS A 40 -5.15 -14.59 24.02
CA HIS A 40 -5.84 -14.59 22.74
C HIS A 40 -4.92 -14.83 21.54
N MET A 41 -3.64 -14.48 21.68
CA MET A 41 -2.55 -14.87 20.79
C MET A 41 -1.31 -15.10 21.64
N SER A 42 -0.71 -16.30 21.55
CA SER A 42 0.36 -16.67 22.49
C SER A 42 1.67 -15.93 22.22
N GLN A 43 2.51 -15.80 23.26
CA GLN A 43 3.88 -15.33 23.09
C GLN A 43 4.66 -16.16 22.06
N GLU A 44 4.37 -17.47 21.97
CA GLU A 44 5.02 -18.35 21.02
C GLU A 44 4.66 -17.97 19.58
N THR A 45 3.37 -17.76 19.29
CA THR A 45 2.90 -17.24 17.99
C THR A 45 3.60 -15.92 17.65
N LEU A 46 3.64 -14.94 18.54
CA LEU A 46 4.33 -13.66 18.28
C LEU A 46 5.83 -13.85 18.03
N SER A 47 6.48 -14.73 18.79
CA SER A 47 7.92 -14.98 18.66
C SER A 47 8.28 -15.62 17.31
N TYR A 48 7.43 -16.50 16.79
CA TYR A 48 7.61 -17.06 15.45
C TYR A 48 7.18 -16.08 14.36
N HIS A 49 5.98 -15.51 14.47
CA HIS A 49 5.38 -14.69 13.42
C HIS A 49 6.14 -13.37 13.21
N TRP A 50 6.44 -12.62 14.28
CA TRP A 50 7.31 -11.44 14.19
C TRP A 50 8.80 -11.84 14.11
N GLY A 51 9.26 -12.69 15.04
CA GLY A 51 10.68 -12.94 15.21
C GLY A 51 11.33 -13.80 14.13
N LYS A 52 10.55 -14.59 13.37
CA LYS A 52 11.03 -15.44 12.27
C LYS A 52 10.43 -15.05 10.92
N HIS A 53 9.11 -15.04 10.77
CA HIS A 53 8.47 -14.78 9.47
C HIS A 53 8.71 -13.33 9.02
N HIS A 54 8.29 -12.35 9.84
CA HIS A 54 8.50 -10.93 9.53
C HIS A 54 9.99 -10.59 9.35
N ARG A 55 10.85 -11.07 10.27
CA ARG A 55 12.31 -10.95 10.13
C ARG A 55 12.84 -11.50 8.81
N GLY A 56 12.37 -12.68 8.39
CA GLY A 56 12.77 -13.32 7.15
C GLY A 56 12.44 -12.47 5.93
N TYR A 57 11.26 -11.84 5.89
CA TYR A 57 10.90 -10.91 4.81
C TYR A 57 11.83 -9.70 4.76
N VAL A 58 12.14 -9.08 5.90
CA VAL A 58 13.09 -7.96 6.00
C VAL A 58 14.48 -8.35 5.50
N GLU A 59 15.01 -9.47 5.97
CA GLU A 59 16.35 -9.96 5.58
C GLU A 59 16.42 -10.31 4.09
N ASN A 60 15.36 -10.92 3.55
CA ASN A 60 15.31 -11.29 2.14
C ASN A 60 15.14 -10.08 1.22
N LEU A 61 14.29 -9.11 1.59
CA LEU A 61 14.17 -7.89 0.79
C LEU A 61 15.48 -7.13 0.73
N ASN A 62 16.15 -6.94 1.89
CA ASN A 62 17.46 -6.29 1.93
C ASN A 62 18.46 -6.96 0.96
N LYS A 63 18.48 -8.30 0.89
CA LYS A 63 19.33 -9.04 -0.08
C LYS A 63 18.92 -8.81 -1.53
N GLN A 64 17.62 -8.66 -1.81
CA GLN A 64 17.09 -8.46 -3.15
C GLN A 64 17.35 -7.05 -3.68
N ILE A 65 17.31 -6.02 -2.83
CA ILE A 65 17.40 -4.62 -3.26
C ILE A 65 18.80 -4.03 -3.19
N THR A 66 19.72 -4.62 -2.41
CA THR A 66 21.08 -4.07 -2.23
C THR A 66 21.78 -3.88 -3.58
N GLY A 67 22.20 -2.64 -3.87
CA GLY A 67 22.91 -2.30 -5.11
C GLY A 67 22.03 -2.28 -6.38
N THR A 68 20.71 -2.33 -6.22
CA THR A 68 19.73 -2.12 -7.30
C THR A 68 19.17 -0.70 -7.25
N GLU A 69 18.36 -0.32 -8.24
CA GLU A 69 17.60 0.94 -8.22
C GLU A 69 16.55 1.04 -7.11
N LEU A 70 16.20 -0.09 -6.49
CA LEU A 70 15.27 -0.15 -5.35
C LEU A 70 15.93 0.21 -4.02
N ASP A 71 17.27 0.26 -3.98
CA ASP A 71 18.03 0.56 -2.76
C ASP A 71 17.78 2.01 -2.31
N GLY A 72 17.33 2.18 -1.07
CA GLY A 72 16.98 3.48 -0.50
C GLY A 72 15.61 4.04 -0.87
N MET A 73 14.80 3.31 -1.66
CA MET A 73 13.39 3.67 -1.87
C MET A 73 12.56 3.42 -0.60
N LEU A 74 11.43 4.11 -0.47
CA LEU A 74 10.44 3.80 0.56
C LEU A 74 9.83 2.43 0.31
N LEU A 75 9.41 1.74 1.38
CA LEU A 75 8.86 0.39 1.29
C LEU A 75 7.61 0.35 0.39
N GLU A 76 6.73 1.35 0.54
CA GLU A 76 5.53 1.52 -0.28
C GLU A 76 5.87 1.70 -1.76
N ASP A 77 6.89 2.52 -2.09
CA ASP A 77 7.32 2.73 -3.47
C ASP A 77 7.84 1.44 -4.11
N ILE A 78 8.57 0.62 -3.34
CA ILE A 78 9.02 -0.70 -3.79
C ILE A 78 7.80 -1.60 -4.07
N ILE A 79 6.80 -1.62 -3.19
CA ILE A 79 5.56 -2.40 -3.37
C ILE A 79 4.86 -1.98 -4.66
N PHE A 80 4.64 -0.68 -4.87
CA PHE A 80 3.98 -0.17 -6.06
C PHE A 80 4.73 -0.56 -7.33
N LEU A 81 6.04 -0.26 -7.39
CA LEU A 81 6.85 -0.52 -8.58
C LEU A 81 6.90 -2.02 -8.91
N THR A 82 7.06 -2.87 -7.89
CA THR A 82 7.27 -4.31 -8.09
C THR A 82 5.99 -5.12 -8.20
N TYR A 83 4.81 -4.55 -7.93
CA TYR A 83 3.53 -5.18 -8.26
C TYR A 83 3.32 -5.33 -9.77
N ASN A 84 3.80 -4.34 -10.54
CA ASN A 84 3.86 -4.36 -12.01
C ASN A 84 2.56 -4.87 -12.67
N ARG A 85 1.42 -4.23 -12.35
CA ARG A 85 0.07 -4.57 -12.86
C ARG A 85 -0.33 -6.04 -12.63
N GLY A 86 0.21 -6.67 -11.59
CA GLY A 86 0.00 -8.08 -11.28
C GLY A 86 1.01 -9.03 -11.93
N ASP A 87 1.89 -8.56 -12.82
CA ASP A 87 3.07 -9.30 -13.29
C ASP A 87 4.23 -9.11 -12.30
N ILE A 88 4.00 -9.65 -11.10
CA ILE A 88 4.77 -9.41 -9.89
C ILE A 88 6.28 -9.65 -10.08
N LEU A 89 7.09 -8.63 -9.77
CA LEU A 89 8.55 -8.74 -9.75
C LEU A 89 9.05 -9.39 -8.45
N PRO A 90 10.25 -10.02 -8.44
CA PRO A 90 10.75 -10.79 -7.30
C PRO A 90 10.76 -10.09 -5.92
N PRO A 91 11.02 -8.76 -5.80
CA PRO A 91 11.04 -8.09 -4.49
C PRO A 91 9.66 -7.87 -3.87
N PHE A 92 8.60 -7.87 -4.67
CA PHE A 92 7.23 -7.53 -4.22
C PHE A 92 6.78 -8.34 -3.02
N ASN A 93 6.95 -9.67 -3.07
CA ASN A 93 6.44 -10.53 -2.00
C ASN A 93 7.08 -10.21 -0.66
N ASN A 94 8.39 -9.93 -0.60
CA ASN A 94 9.03 -9.56 0.65
C ASN A 94 8.64 -8.14 1.08
N ALA A 95 8.61 -7.18 0.14
CA ALA A 95 8.22 -5.79 0.43
C ALA A 95 6.80 -5.68 0.98
N ALA A 96 5.85 -6.28 0.29
CA ALA A 96 4.46 -6.27 0.70
C ALA A 96 4.25 -7.05 2.01
N GLN A 97 4.94 -8.18 2.23
CA GLN A 97 4.83 -8.87 3.51
C GLN A 97 5.39 -8.07 4.69
N ILE A 98 6.48 -7.32 4.53
CA ILE A 98 6.98 -6.43 5.60
C ILE A 98 5.89 -5.43 5.96
N TRP A 99 5.35 -4.73 4.96
CA TRP A 99 4.30 -3.73 5.17
C TRP A 99 3.04 -4.33 5.81
N ASN A 100 2.58 -5.49 5.30
CA ASN A 100 1.40 -6.18 5.83
C ASN A 100 1.57 -6.55 7.31
N HIS A 101 2.75 -7.03 7.69
CA HIS A 101 3.03 -7.43 9.08
C HIS A 101 3.16 -6.22 10.01
N GLU A 102 3.87 -5.16 9.60
CA GLU A 102 3.89 -3.90 10.36
C GLU A 102 2.47 -3.39 10.61
N PHE A 103 1.64 -3.35 9.56
CA PHE A 103 0.26 -2.94 9.64
C PHE A 103 -0.61 -3.87 10.52
N PHE A 104 -0.35 -5.18 10.50
CA PHE A 104 -1.02 -6.20 11.32
C PHE A 104 -0.72 -6.05 12.81
N TRP A 105 0.54 -5.80 13.19
CA TRP A 105 0.89 -5.57 14.60
C TRP A 105 0.18 -4.35 15.17
N GLU A 106 0.12 -3.27 14.40
CA GLU A 106 -0.60 -2.05 14.76
C GLU A 106 -2.13 -2.20 14.73
N SER A 107 -2.64 -3.22 14.02
CA SER A 107 -4.07 -3.54 13.96
C SER A 107 -4.57 -4.21 15.24
N MET A 108 -3.67 -4.60 16.14
CA MET A 108 -3.99 -5.23 17.42
C MET A 108 -3.52 -4.40 18.61
N LYS A 109 -4.12 -4.63 19.78
CA LYS A 109 -3.59 -4.14 21.05
C LYS A 109 -3.99 -5.06 22.22
N PRO A 110 -3.26 -5.00 23.35
CA PRO A 110 -3.74 -5.55 24.62
C PRO A 110 -5.09 -4.92 24.98
N ASP A 111 -6.00 -5.73 25.53
CA ASP A 111 -7.38 -5.31 25.85
C ASP A 111 -8.12 -4.70 24.65
N GLY A 112 -7.87 -5.25 23.45
CA GLY A 112 -8.52 -4.86 22.21
C GLY A 112 -9.93 -5.42 22.04
N GLY A 113 -10.41 -5.39 20.80
CA GLY A 113 -11.75 -5.80 20.44
C GLY A 113 -12.83 -4.80 20.85
N GLY A 114 -14.03 -5.29 21.17
CA GLY A 114 -15.20 -4.43 21.38
C GLY A 114 -15.74 -3.86 20.06
N LYS A 115 -16.24 -2.62 20.09
CA LYS A 115 -16.87 -1.97 18.93
C LYS A 115 -16.17 -0.66 18.58
N PRO A 116 -16.09 -0.29 17.29
CA PRO A 116 -15.62 1.03 16.89
C PRO A 116 -16.59 2.12 17.39
N THR A 117 -16.09 3.34 17.46
CA THR A 117 -16.83 4.53 17.88
C THR A 117 -16.59 5.68 16.91
N GLY A 118 -17.29 6.81 17.10
CA GLY A 118 -17.10 8.02 16.31
C GLY A 118 -17.37 7.86 14.81
N ASP A 119 -16.63 8.59 13.99
CA ASP A 119 -16.77 8.64 12.52
C ASP A 119 -16.66 7.24 11.89
N LEU A 120 -15.73 6.39 12.38
CA LEU A 120 -15.58 5.02 11.90
C LEU A 120 -16.87 4.21 12.07
N LEU A 121 -17.55 4.35 13.22
CA LEU A 121 -18.81 3.66 13.47
C LEU A 121 -19.93 4.17 12.54
N GLU A 122 -19.96 5.47 12.28
CA GLU A 122 -20.95 6.09 11.38
C GLU A 122 -20.76 5.61 9.94
N LEU A 123 -19.51 5.59 9.44
CA LEU A 123 -19.20 5.06 8.11
C LEU A 123 -19.49 3.57 8.00
N ILE A 124 -19.21 2.77 9.04
CA ILE A 124 -19.57 1.35 9.05
C ILE A 124 -21.09 1.17 8.91
N LYS A 125 -21.87 1.93 9.67
CA LYS A 125 -23.35 1.86 9.57
C LYS A 125 -23.85 2.35 8.22
N ARG A 126 -23.22 3.36 7.63
CA ARG A 126 -23.58 3.89 6.31
C ARG A 126 -23.32 2.84 5.21
N ASP A 127 -22.15 2.22 5.23
CA ASP A 127 -21.67 1.40 4.10
C ASP A 127 -22.10 -0.07 4.19
N PHE A 128 -22.27 -0.60 5.40
CA PHE A 128 -22.66 -1.99 5.66
C PHE A 128 -24.06 -2.12 6.29
N GLY A 129 -24.73 -1.00 6.57
CA GLY A 129 -26.03 -0.96 7.26
C GLY A 129 -25.94 -1.15 8.78
N SER A 130 -25.09 -2.06 9.27
CA SER A 130 -24.88 -2.29 10.70
C SER A 130 -23.47 -2.80 11.02
N ILE A 131 -23.07 -2.69 12.30
CA ILE A 131 -21.80 -3.28 12.76
C ILE A 131 -21.82 -4.80 12.59
N ASP A 132 -22.95 -5.43 12.88
CA ASP A 132 -23.06 -6.89 12.86
C ASP A 132 -22.90 -7.41 11.42
N THR A 133 -23.52 -6.73 10.45
CA THR A 133 -23.33 -7.02 9.02
C THR A 133 -21.89 -6.84 8.58
N PHE A 134 -21.23 -5.75 8.98
CA PHE A 134 -19.80 -5.56 8.71
C PHE A 134 -18.95 -6.69 9.32
N MET A 135 -19.22 -7.08 10.57
CA MET A 135 -18.50 -8.17 11.25
C MET A 135 -18.69 -9.51 10.52
N GLU A 136 -19.91 -9.80 10.06
CA GLU A 136 -20.21 -10.99 9.26
C GLU A 136 -19.45 -10.98 7.93
N GLU A 137 -19.46 -9.87 7.19
CA GLU A 137 -18.74 -9.72 5.93
C GLU A 137 -17.22 -9.85 6.11
N PHE A 138 -16.65 -9.19 7.12
CA PHE A 138 -15.21 -9.26 7.40
C PHE A 138 -14.79 -10.70 7.78
N ARG A 139 -15.54 -11.37 8.64
CA ARG A 139 -15.29 -12.77 9.04
C ARG A 139 -15.41 -13.71 7.84
N ALA A 140 -16.41 -13.50 6.98
CA ALA A 140 -16.60 -14.29 5.77
C ALA A 140 -15.44 -14.10 4.78
N ALA A 141 -14.96 -12.87 4.59
CA ALA A 141 -13.79 -12.58 3.75
C ALA A 141 -12.53 -13.31 4.27
N ALA A 142 -12.25 -13.21 5.57
CA ALA A 142 -11.11 -13.89 6.21
C ALA A 142 -11.20 -15.42 6.12
N SER A 143 -12.40 -15.99 6.32
CA SER A 143 -12.60 -17.43 6.28
C SER A 143 -12.52 -17.99 4.86
N THR A 144 -13.04 -17.25 3.87
CA THR A 144 -13.13 -17.71 2.47
C THR A 144 -11.90 -17.35 1.64
N GLN A 145 -10.86 -16.74 2.22
CA GLN A 145 -9.55 -16.62 1.58
C GLN A 145 -8.91 -18.00 1.49
N PHE A 146 -8.96 -18.62 0.31
CA PHE A 146 -8.37 -19.94 0.12
C PHE A 146 -6.85 -19.87 0.11
N GLY A 147 -6.20 -20.81 0.81
CA GLY A 147 -4.76 -20.80 1.02
C GLY A 147 -4.31 -19.63 1.90
N SER A 148 -3.14 -19.10 1.58
CA SER A 148 -2.50 -17.98 2.26
C SER A 148 -3.03 -16.63 1.79
N GLY A 149 -3.15 -15.69 2.71
CA GLY A 149 -3.58 -14.33 2.37
C GLY A 149 -4.02 -13.52 3.56
N TRP A 150 -4.79 -12.48 3.28
CA TRP A 150 -5.21 -11.46 4.23
C TRP A 150 -6.67 -11.06 3.98
N ALA A 151 -7.34 -10.57 5.00
CA ALA A 151 -8.60 -9.85 4.85
C ALA A 151 -8.48 -8.44 5.43
N TRP A 152 -9.14 -7.49 4.76
CA TRP A 152 -8.93 -6.06 4.96
C TRP A 152 -10.26 -5.34 5.07
N LEU A 153 -10.30 -4.35 5.96
CA LEU A 153 -11.20 -3.20 5.82
C LEU A 153 -10.37 -2.08 5.21
N ALA A 154 -10.87 -1.46 4.14
CA ALA A 154 -10.20 -0.35 3.48
C ALA A 154 -11.17 0.78 3.16
N TYR A 155 -10.66 1.99 3.02
CA TYR A 155 -11.39 3.13 2.47
C TYR A 155 -11.04 3.30 0.99
N LYS A 156 -12.05 3.13 0.12
CA LYS A 156 -11.97 3.37 -1.33
C LYS A 156 -12.32 4.83 -1.57
N ALA A 157 -11.31 5.66 -1.82
CA ALA A 157 -11.50 7.10 -1.96
C ALA A 157 -11.96 7.55 -3.36
N ASN A 158 -11.60 6.83 -4.44
CA ASN A 158 -11.69 7.33 -5.83
C ASN A 158 -12.25 6.32 -6.86
N ARG A 159 -12.79 6.90 -7.95
CA ARG A 159 -13.18 6.24 -9.21
C ARG A 159 -11.94 6.00 -10.04
N LEU A 160 -11.86 4.81 -10.61
CA LEU A 160 -10.62 4.19 -11.05
C LEU A 160 -10.09 4.73 -12.37
N ASP A 161 -8.84 5.19 -12.36
CA ASP A 161 -7.84 4.84 -13.38
C ASP A 161 -6.42 4.92 -12.78
N VAL A 162 -6.10 4.00 -11.86
CA VAL A 162 -4.71 3.85 -11.40
C VAL A 162 -3.96 3.00 -12.40
N GLY A 163 -2.99 3.60 -13.09
CA GLY A 163 -2.22 2.97 -14.16
C GLY A 163 -1.42 1.72 -13.77
N ASN A 164 -1.53 1.20 -12.53
CA ASN A 164 -0.83 0.02 -12.03
C ASN A 164 -1.74 -0.98 -11.30
N ALA A 165 -3.08 -0.84 -11.35
CA ALA A 165 -4.02 -1.63 -10.55
C ALA A 165 -5.02 -2.43 -11.41
N VAL A 166 -5.27 -3.69 -11.04
CA VAL A 166 -6.49 -4.42 -11.42
C VAL A 166 -7.44 -4.35 -10.24
N ASN A 167 -8.45 -3.49 -10.30
CA ASN A 167 -9.34 -3.29 -9.15
C ASN A 167 -10.31 -4.48 -8.97
N PRO A 168 -10.32 -5.14 -7.79
CA PRO A 168 -11.26 -6.22 -7.49
C PRO A 168 -12.72 -5.78 -7.31
N SER A 169 -13.01 -4.50 -7.10
CA SER A 169 -14.34 -3.92 -6.93
C SER A 169 -14.51 -2.68 -7.83
N PRO A 170 -14.81 -2.87 -9.13
CA PRO A 170 -14.93 -1.77 -10.09
C PRO A 170 -16.22 -0.95 -9.92
N ALA A 171 -17.10 -1.29 -8.97
CA ALA A 171 -18.35 -0.59 -8.76
C ALA A 171 -18.15 0.89 -8.35
N ASP A 172 -19.01 1.73 -8.92
CA ASP A 172 -18.89 3.18 -9.16
C ASP A 172 -18.96 4.11 -7.93
N GLU A 173 -18.99 3.57 -6.71
CA GLU A 173 -19.13 4.38 -5.50
C GLU A 173 -17.79 4.57 -4.79
N ASP A 174 -17.45 5.83 -4.58
CA ASP A 174 -16.23 6.29 -3.94
C ASP A 174 -16.51 6.78 -2.53
N LYS A 175 -15.44 7.10 -1.80
CA LYS A 175 -15.48 7.57 -0.41
C LYS A 175 -16.24 6.60 0.50
N LYS A 176 -16.05 5.29 0.27
CA LYS A 176 -16.74 4.20 0.98
C LYS A 176 -15.77 3.22 1.63
N LEU A 177 -16.22 2.61 2.71
CA LEU A 177 -15.59 1.45 3.29
C LEU A 177 -15.87 0.21 2.44
N VAL A 178 -14.87 -0.65 2.31
CA VAL A 178 -14.95 -1.92 1.61
C VAL A 178 -14.26 -3.01 2.42
N VAL A 179 -14.85 -4.21 2.42
CA VAL A 179 -14.17 -5.43 2.86
C VAL A 179 -13.59 -6.12 1.63
N VAL A 180 -12.30 -6.41 1.66
CA VAL A 180 -11.61 -7.13 0.58
C VAL A 180 -10.70 -8.22 1.17
N LYS A 181 -10.46 -9.28 0.40
CA LYS A 181 -9.45 -10.30 0.73
C LYS A 181 -8.42 -10.38 -0.38
N SER A 182 -7.20 -10.76 -0.02
CA SER A 182 -6.08 -10.77 -0.95
C SER A 182 -5.25 -12.04 -0.79
N PRO A 183 -4.75 -12.63 -1.90
CA PRO A 183 -3.90 -13.79 -1.85
C PRO A 183 -2.46 -13.41 -1.50
N ASN A 184 -1.78 -14.32 -0.80
CA ASN A 184 -0.35 -14.23 -0.51
C ASN A 184 0.06 -12.89 0.12
N ALA A 185 0.83 -12.07 -0.60
CA ALA A 185 1.38 -10.80 -0.12
C ALA A 185 0.58 -9.58 -0.60
N VAL A 186 -0.37 -9.75 -1.50
CA VAL A 186 -1.12 -8.62 -2.09
C VAL A 186 -1.83 -7.85 -0.99
N ASN A 187 -1.83 -6.52 -1.07
CA ASN A 187 -2.50 -5.64 -0.12
C ASN A 187 -3.24 -4.51 -0.85
N PRO A 188 -4.16 -3.78 -0.20
CA PRO A 188 -4.98 -2.81 -0.90
C PRO A 188 -4.24 -1.57 -1.42
N LEU A 189 -2.97 -1.36 -1.04
CA LEU A 189 -2.18 -0.27 -1.60
C LEU A 189 -2.12 -0.37 -3.12
N VAL A 190 -1.86 -1.56 -3.66
CA VAL A 190 -1.75 -1.77 -5.12
C VAL A 190 -3.06 -1.58 -5.89
N TRP A 191 -4.16 -1.30 -5.19
CA TRP A 191 -5.47 -0.95 -5.74
C TRP A 191 -5.84 0.52 -5.50
N ASP A 192 -4.92 1.32 -4.96
CA ASP A 192 -5.13 2.70 -4.49
C ASP A 192 -6.24 2.82 -3.44
N TYR A 193 -6.36 1.79 -2.61
CA TYR A 193 -7.23 1.84 -1.43
C TYR A 193 -6.39 2.16 -0.21
N TYR A 194 -7.01 2.80 0.78
CA TYR A 194 -6.38 3.05 2.07
C TYR A 194 -6.73 1.91 3.04
N PRO A 195 -5.80 1.02 3.39
CA PRO A 195 -6.07 -0.05 4.35
C PRO A 195 -6.30 0.55 5.74
N LEU A 196 -7.30 0.03 6.46
CA LEU A 196 -7.66 0.49 7.81
C LEU A 196 -7.45 -0.59 8.86
N LEU A 197 -7.88 -1.82 8.57
CA LEU A 197 -7.73 -3.00 9.42
C LEU A 197 -7.26 -4.18 8.57
N VAL A 198 -6.40 -5.03 9.13
CA VAL A 198 -6.01 -6.31 8.50
C VAL A 198 -6.06 -7.46 9.50
N ILE A 199 -6.40 -8.65 9.01
CA ILE A 199 -6.13 -9.93 9.67
C ILE A 199 -5.26 -10.82 8.77
N ASP A 200 -4.21 -11.41 9.33
CA ASP A 200 -3.38 -12.43 8.69
C ASP A 200 -4.09 -13.79 8.74
N VAL A 201 -4.39 -14.40 7.60
CA VAL A 201 -4.99 -15.74 7.54
C VAL A 201 -4.05 -16.80 6.94
N TRP A 202 -2.76 -16.49 6.86
CA TRP A 202 -1.73 -17.52 6.72
C TRP A 202 -1.73 -18.43 7.95
N GLU A 203 -1.51 -19.73 7.74
CA GLU A 203 -1.55 -20.72 8.84
C GLU A 203 -0.55 -20.40 9.95
N HIS A 204 0.61 -19.81 9.63
CA HIS A 204 1.59 -19.42 10.65
C HIS A 204 1.06 -18.39 11.67
N ALA A 205 -0.02 -17.66 11.35
CA ALA A 205 -0.59 -16.63 12.21
C ALA A 205 -1.46 -17.19 13.33
N TYR A 206 -1.92 -18.46 13.21
CA TYR A 206 -2.89 -19.03 14.14
C TYR A 206 -2.70 -20.51 14.47
N ILE A 207 -1.90 -21.26 13.70
CA ILE A 207 -1.88 -22.73 13.83
C ILE A 207 -1.36 -23.21 15.20
N LEU A 208 -0.47 -22.46 15.85
CA LEU A 208 0.04 -22.79 17.18
C LEU A 208 -1.04 -22.64 18.27
N ASP A 209 -1.98 -21.71 18.10
CA ASP A 209 -3.01 -21.39 19.09
C ASP A 209 -4.37 -22.06 18.78
N PHE A 210 -4.66 -22.29 17.49
CA PHE A 210 -5.98 -22.71 17.00
C PHE A 210 -5.96 -23.95 16.10
N GLU A 211 -4.78 -24.46 15.71
CA GLU A 211 -4.64 -25.56 14.76
C GLU A 211 -5.40 -25.26 13.45
N ALA A 212 -6.28 -26.15 13.00
CA ALA A 212 -7.09 -25.95 11.80
C ALA A 212 -8.32 -25.02 12.01
N ARG A 213 -8.55 -24.51 13.23
CA ARG A 213 -9.76 -23.75 13.59
C ARG A 213 -9.63 -22.26 13.24
N ARG A 214 -9.44 -21.96 11.95
CA ARG A 214 -9.33 -20.58 11.45
C ARG A 214 -10.52 -19.70 11.86
N ALA A 215 -11.73 -20.24 11.86
CA ALA A 215 -12.94 -19.50 12.26
C ALA A 215 -12.89 -19.00 13.72
N ASP A 216 -12.34 -19.82 14.63
CA ASP A 216 -12.16 -19.45 16.04
C ASP A 216 -11.13 -18.33 16.17
N TYR A 217 -10.01 -18.44 15.45
CA TYR A 217 -8.98 -17.40 15.39
C TYR A 217 -9.54 -16.06 14.92
N ILE A 218 -10.29 -16.06 13.80
CA ILE A 218 -10.90 -14.85 13.25
C ILE A 218 -11.88 -14.23 14.26
N SER A 219 -12.66 -15.06 14.95
CA SER A 219 -13.62 -14.59 15.95
C SER A 219 -12.90 -13.94 17.14
N ILE A 220 -11.88 -14.59 17.68
CA ILE A 220 -11.05 -14.06 18.78
C ILE A 220 -10.34 -12.78 18.37
N PHE A 221 -9.78 -12.71 17.16
CA PHE A 221 -9.14 -11.51 16.64
C PHE A 221 -10.10 -10.31 16.70
N MET A 222 -11.29 -10.44 16.13
CA MET A 222 -12.28 -9.36 16.10
C MET A 222 -12.80 -8.98 17.49
N GLU A 223 -12.98 -9.95 18.37
CA GLU A 223 -13.61 -9.74 19.67
C GLU A 223 -12.65 -9.26 20.76
N LYS A 224 -11.35 -9.54 20.62
CA LYS A 224 -10.37 -9.39 21.70
C LYS A 224 -9.08 -8.67 21.33
N LEU A 225 -8.72 -8.60 20.04
CA LEU A 225 -7.41 -8.09 19.63
C LEU A 225 -7.48 -6.77 18.88
N VAL A 226 -8.52 -6.53 18.07
CA VAL A 226 -8.58 -5.35 17.18
C VAL A 226 -8.40 -4.04 17.94
N SER A 227 -7.47 -3.21 17.47
CA SER A 227 -7.31 -1.82 17.92
C SER A 227 -8.20 -0.88 17.12
N TRP A 228 -9.46 -0.71 17.52
CA TRP A 228 -10.40 0.21 16.84
C TRP A 228 -9.92 1.67 16.81
N GLU A 229 -9.08 2.06 17.77
CA GLU A 229 -8.43 3.37 17.81
C GLU A 229 -7.44 3.55 16.65
N ALA A 230 -6.61 2.54 16.38
CA ALA A 230 -5.71 2.56 15.23
C ALA A 230 -6.49 2.60 13.92
N VAL A 231 -7.57 1.82 13.80
CA VAL A 231 -8.46 1.83 12.62
C VAL A 231 -9.09 3.21 12.42
N GLY A 232 -9.57 3.85 13.49
CA GLY A 232 -10.14 5.20 13.44
C GLY A 232 -9.11 6.26 13.04
N SER A 233 -7.90 6.22 13.60
CA SER A 233 -6.81 7.12 13.23
C SER A 233 -6.44 7.00 11.75
N ARG A 234 -6.35 5.77 11.24
CA ARG A 234 -6.08 5.50 9.82
C ARG A 234 -7.20 6.00 8.91
N LEU A 235 -8.46 5.93 9.34
CA LEU A 235 -9.59 6.47 8.59
C LEU A 235 -9.50 8.00 8.45
N GLU A 236 -9.18 8.70 9.53
CA GLU A 236 -8.99 10.16 9.50
C GLU A 236 -7.84 10.54 8.55
N MET A 237 -6.71 9.82 8.63
CA MET A 237 -5.59 10.00 7.70
C MET A 237 -5.99 9.74 6.25
N ALA A 238 -6.73 8.66 5.99
CA ALA A 238 -7.19 8.30 4.65
C ALA A 238 -8.11 9.38 4.05
N LYS A 239 -9.06 9.90 4.84
CA LYS A 239 -9.95 10.99 4.43
C LYS A 239 -9.18 12.28 4.15
N ALA A 240 -8.20 12.62 5.00
CA ALA A 240 -7.35 13.79 4.82
C ALA A 240 -6.50 13.69 3.54
N GLN A 241 -5.85 12.55 3.32
CA GLN A 241 -5.04 12.30 2.13
C GLN A 241 -5.89 12.31 0.85
N ALA A 242 -7.10 11.74 0.88
CA ALA A 242 -8.02 11.80 -0.24
C ALA A 242 -8.44 13.24 -0.56
N ALA A 243 -8.77 14.04 0.45
CA ALA A 243 -9.15 15.44 0.27
C ALA A 243 -8.00 16.31 -0.26
N GLU A 244 -6.76 16.05 0.18
CA GLU A 244 -5.56 16.70 -0.32
C GLU A 244 -5.32 16.37 -1.80
N ARG A 245 -5.37 15.09 -2.19
CA ARG A 245 -5.24 14.67 -3.59
C ARG A 245 -6.30 15.31 -4.48
N GLU A 246 -7.56 15.31 -4.08
CA GLU A 246 -8.64 15.99 -4.81
C GLU A 246 -8.39 17.49 -4.97
N SER A 247 -7.79 18.13 -3.95
CA SER A 247 -7.43 19.54 -4.04
C SER A 247 -6.27 19.79 -4.99
N GLU A 248 -5.28 18.90 -5.03
CA GLU A 248 -4.17 18.98 -5.98
C GLU A 248 -4.64 18.76 -7.41
N GLU A 249 -5.51 17.79 -7.65
CA GLU A 249 -6.10 17.51 -8.96
C GLU A 249 -6.90 18.71 -9.47
N ARG A 250 -7.75 19.31 -8.62
CA ARG A 250 -8.47 20.55 -8.98
C ARG A 250 -7.51 21.70 -9.34
N ARG A 251 -6.43 21.89 -8.57
CA ARG A 251 -5.43 22.93 -8.87
C ARG A 251 -4.71 22.68 -10.19
N ARG A 252 -4.36 21.42 -10.50
CA ARG A 252 -3.75 21.05 -11.79
C ARG A 252 -4.71 21.32 -12.96
N GLN A 253 -5.99 20.96 -12.81
CA GLN A 253 -7.01 21.24 -13.83
C GLN A 253 -7.18 22.74 -14.06
N GLU A 254 -7.25 23.55 -13.00
CA GLU A 254 -7.33 25.01 -13.10
C GLU A 254 -6.09 25.62 -13.78
N GLU A 255 -4.89 25.11 -13.50
CA GLU A 255 -3.65 25.53 -14.16
C GLU A 255 -3.60 25.13 -15.64
N GLU A 256 -4.05 23.93 -15.99
CA GLU A 256 -4.16 23.46 -17.37
C GLU A 256 -5.18 24.27 -18.17
N GLU A 257 -6.37 24.55 -17.61
CA GLU A 257 -7.40 25.39 -18.22
C GLU A 257 -6.91 26.82 -18.45
N LYS A 258 -6.20 27.40 -17.46
CA LYS A 258 -5.60 28.74 -17.61
C LYS A 258 -4.53 28.77 -18.70
N ASN A 259 -3.64 27.79 -18.74
CA ASN A 259 -2.61 27.71 -19.77
C ASN A 259 -3.20 27.50 -21.17
N ALA A 260 -4.29 26.74 -21.28
CA ALA A 260 -5.03 26.58 -22.53
C ALA A 260 -5.68 27.89 -22.98
N GLY A 261 -6.31 28.64 -22.06
CA GLY A 261 -6.91 29.95 -22.35
C GLY A 261 -5.89 31.03 -22.72
N ASP A 262 -4.72 31.05 -22.07
CA ASP A 262 -3.61 31.94 -22.43
C ASP A 262 -3.03 31.59 -23.81
N ALA A 263 -2.95 30.30 -24.16
CA ALA A 263 -2.51 29.87 -25.50
C ALA A 263 -3.50 30.26 -26.60
N GLU A 264 -4.82 30.11 -26.35
CA GLU A 264 -5.88 30.51 -27.28
C GLU A 264 -5.92 32.04 -27.47
N ALA A 265 -5.70 32.81 -26.40
CA ALA A 265 -5.58 34.27 -26.49
C ALA A 265 -4.37 34.71 -27.31
N VAL A 266 -3.21 34.06 -27.17
CA VAL A 266 -2.01 34.34 -27.98
C VAL A 266 -2.25 34.04 -29.46
N GLU A 267 -2.96 32.94 -29.77
CA GLU A 267 -3.29 32.57 -31.15
C GLU A 267 -4.22 33.61 -31.81
N MET A 268 -5.23 34.09 -31.07
CA MET A 268 -6.13 35.17 -31.53
C MET A 268 -5.40 36.50 -31.82
N TYR A 269 -4.41 36.87 -31.00
CA TYR A 269 -3.64 38.10 -31.22
C TYR A 269 -2.70 38.00 -32.43
N LEU A 270 -2.17 36.82 -32.73
CA LEU A 270 -1.33 36.60 -33.90
C LEU A 270 -2.13 36.66 -35.21
N ASP A 271 -3.38 36.17 -35.22
CA ASP A 271 -4.23 36.19 -36.41
C ASP A 271 -4.65 37.64 -36.77
N SER A 272 -4.86 38.49 -35.76
CA SER A 272 -5.28 39.90 -35.95
C SER A 272 -4.18 40.87 -36.43
N ASN A 273 -2.91 40.45 -36.41
CA ASN A 273 -1.76 41.25 -36.84
C ASN A 273 -1.25 40.91 -38.26
N SER A 274 -1.99 40.09 -39.02
CA SER A 274 -1.57 39.63 -40.36
C SER A 274 -2.14 40.45 -41.53
N ASP A 275 -2.98 41.46 -41.27
CA ASP A 275 -3.51 42.37 -42.29
C ASP A 275 -2.66 43.67 -42.39
N GLU A 276 -1.45 43.58 -42.95
CA GLU A 276 -0.84 44.74 -43.63
C GLU A 276 -1.31 44.74 -45.09
N PRO A 277 -2.10 45.73 -45.56
CA PRO A 277 -2.39 45.85 -46.98
C PRO A 277 -1.14 46.38 -47.69
N GLU A 278 -0.50 45.54 -48.50
CA GLU A 278 0.39 46.00 -49.55
C GLU A 278 -0.40 46.96 -50.46
N ALA A 279 -0.01 48.23 -50.46
CA ALA A 279 -0.48 49.22 -51.40
C ALA A 279 0.71 49.80 -52.18
N ASP A 280 0.61 49.59 -53.49
CA ASP A 280 1.37 50.06 -54.66
C ASP A 280 1.84 51.53 -54.61
#